data_AF-A0A1X7T4M6-F1
#
_entry.id   AF-A0A1X7T4M6-F1
#
_cell.length_a   1.000
_cell.length_b   1.000
_cell.length_c   1.000
_cell.angle_alpha   90.00
_cell.angle_beta   90.00
_cell.angle_gamma   90.00
#
_symmetry.space_group_name_H-M   'P 1'
#
loop_
_entity.id
_entity.type
_entity.pdbx_description
1 polymer ?
#
loop_
_entity_poly.entity_id
_entity_poly.type
_entity_poly.pdbx_seq_one_letter_code
_entity_poly.pdbx_strand_id
1 'polypeptide(L)'
;INLPVNVTYRYWHSVSVWNVTPTTNWIIEFGGGTSYRDTAVIELRYTSDNDWSTSVIPLDQYQDQLRRRILSDWESLGTEKQLQIVQDHLQLQREIEFYEEQLQREIKEKEQIQQDREKEQQQLLQEKATLSQQLDDATTLLEQAENDKSTLELEYNEKLNAKVAEILEEKTQVEEKKQIITG
;
A
#
# COMPACT_ATOMS: atom_id res chain seq x y z
N ILE A 1 37.19 -15.58 -59.95
CA ILE A 1 37.06 -16.35 -58.71
C ILE A 1 38.14 -17.44 -58.74
N ASN A 2 39.15 -17.33 -57.89
CA ASN A 2 40.17 -18.36 -57.73
C ASN A 2 39.73 -19.28 -56.60
N LEU A 3 39.05 -20.38 -56.94
CA LEU A 3 38.72 -21.40 -55.94
C LEU A 3 40.01 -22.09 -55.49
N PRO A 4 40.12 -22.49 -54.21
CA PRO A 4 41.32 -23.18 -53.77
C PRO A 4 41.49 -24.52 -54.51
N VAL A 5 42.74 -24.95 -54.68
CA VAL A 5 43.10 -26.11 -55.52
C VAL A 5 42.42 -27.41 -55.06
N ASN A 6 42.09 -27.52 -53.77
CA ASN A 6 41.36 -28.66 -53.21
C ASN A 6 39.93 -28.80 -53.76
N VAL A 7 39.32 -27.71 -54.22
CA VAL A 7 38.02 -27.65 -54.91
C VAL A 7 38.19 -28.04 -56.37
N THR A 8 39.14 -27.40 -57.05
CA THR A 8 39.26 -27.50 -58.51
C THR A 8 39.92 -28.80 -58.98
N TYR A 9 40.70 -29.45 -58.11
CA TYR A 9 41.45 -30.67 -58.44
C TYR A 9 40.80 -31.95 -57.89
N ARG A 10 39.53 -31.88 -57.47
CA ARG A 10 38.76 -33.02 -56.95
C ARG A 10 37.73 -33.46 -57.98
N TYR A 11 37.52 -34.77 -58.12
CA TYR A 11 36.50 -35.35 -59.02
C TYR A 11 35.44 -36.09 -58.22
N TRP A 12 34.21 -36.21 -58.76
CA TRP A 12 33.09 -36.95 -58.15
C TRP A 12 32.80 -36.53 -56.69
N HIS A 13 32.76 -35.21 -56.44
CA HIS A 13 32.45 -34.63 -55.15
C HIS A 13 31.14 -33.83 -55.22
N SER A 14 30.56 -33.56 -54.06
CA SER A 14 29.38 -32.70 -53.90
C SER A 14 29.76 -31.43 -53.16
N VAL A 15 29.04 -30.35 -53.43
CA VAL A 15 29.28 -29.04 -52.83
C VAL A 15 27.95 -28.45 -52.35
N SER A 16 27.92 -27.93 -51.12
CA SER A 16 26.82 -27.14 -50.58
C SER A 16 27.30 -25.74 -50.26
N VAL A 17 26.47 -24.71 -50.53
CA VAL A 17 26.81 -23.31 -50.27
C VAL A 17 25.84 -22.74 -49.25
N TRP A 18 26.37 -22.01 -48.27
CA TRP A 18 25.61 -21.34 -47.22
C TRP A 18 26.03 -19.88 -47.09
N ASN A 19 25.08 -18.96 -47.04
CA ASN A 19 25.35 -17.56 -46.78
C ASN A 19 25.32 -17.34 -45.26
N VAL A 20 26.45 -16.93 -44.67
CA VAL A 20 26.58 -16.71 -43.22
C VAL A 20 26.27 -15.26 -42.89
N THR A 21 26.81 -14.34 -43.69
CA THR A 21 26.52 -12.90 -43.66
C THR A 21 26.43 -12.39 -45.10
N PRO A 22 25.99 -11.15 -45.35
CA PRO A 22 25.99 -10.59 -46.71
C PRO A 22 27.36 -10.60 -47.42
N THR A 23 28.46 -10.68 -46.66
CA THR A 23 29.83 -10.65 -47.19
C THR A 23 30.61 -11.94 -46.94
N THR A 24 30.01 -12.95 -46.28
CA THR A 24 30.69 -14.21 -45.93
C THR A 24 29.81 -15.39 -46.31
N ASN A 25 30.35 -16.26 -47.16
CA ASN A 25 29.70 -17.49 -47.61
C ASN A 25 30.57 -18.69 -47.25
N TRP A 26 29.96 -19.79 -46.88
CA TRP A 26 30.66 -21.06 -46.66
C TRP A 26 30.32 -22.04 -47.76
N ILE A 27 31.35 -22.73 -48.23
CA ILE A 27 31.25 -23.85 -49.15
C ILE A 27 31.63 -25.10 -48.39
N ILE A 28 30.74 -26.09 -48.32
CA ILE A 28 31.00 -27.38 -47.69
C ILE A 28 31.21 -28.40 -48.79
N GLU A 29 32.38 -29.02 -48.81
CA GLU A 29 32.75 -30.02 -49.82
C GLU A 29 32.69 -31.43 -49.24
N PHE A 30 32.02 -32.34 -49.95
CA PHE A 30 31.79 -33.71 -49.52
C PHE A 30 32.37 -34.74 -50.50
N GLY A 31 33.08 -35.73 -49.98
CA GLY A 31 33.56 -36.90 -50.74
C GLY A 31 34.54 -36.55 -51.86
N GLY A 32 34.80 -37.48 -52.78
CA GLY A 32 35.65 -37.24 -53.96
C GLY A 32 36.60 -38.39 -54.30
N GLY A 33 37.01 -38.44 -55.57
CA GLY A 33 37.87 -39.47 -56.17
C GLY A 33 39.34 -39.09 -56.31
N THR A 34 39.91 -38.37 -55.34
CA THR A 34 41.34 -37.96 -55.36
C THR A 34 42.00 -38.19 -54.00
N SER A 35 43.22 -37.67 -53.77
CA SER A 35 43.87 -37.64 -52.46
C SER A 35 43.16 -36.72 -51.45
N TYR A 36 42.36 -35.78 -51.93
CA TYR A 36 41.51 -34.94 -51.11
C TYR A 36 40.14 -35.62 -50.98
N ARG A 37 39.93 -36.37 -49.90
CA ARG A 37 38.65 -37.10 -49.64
C ARG A 37 37.89 -36.54 -48.44
N ASP A 38 38.62 -35.91 -47.52
CA ASP A 38 38.02 -35.38 -46.31
C ASP A 38 37.06 -34.24 -46.63
N THR A 39 36.03 -34.16 -45.80
CA THR A 39 35.08 -33.04 -45.83
C THR A 39 35.79 -31.80 -45.33
N ALA A 40 35.63 -30.70 -46.05
CA ALA A 40 36.21 -29.42 -45.68
C ALA A 40 35.17 -28.31 -45.81
N VAL A 41 35.28 -27.29 -44.96
CA VAL A 41 34.50 -26.06 -45.07
C VAL A 41 35.42 -25.00 -45.64
N ILE A 42 34.98 -24.28 -46.66
CA ILE A 42 35.74 -23.21 -47.29
C ILE A 42 34.98 -21.92 -47.03
N GLU A 43 35.61 -21.01 -46.29
CA GLU A 43 35.07 -19.68 -46.09
C GLU A 43 35.47 -18.79 -47.26
N LEU A 44 34.47 -18.22 -47.93
CA LEU A 44 34.61 -17.12 -48.87
C LEU A 44 34.19 -15.82 -48.22
N ARG A 45 35.09 -14.87 -48.16
CA ARG A 45 34.84 -13.53 -47.65
C ARG A 45 35.05 -12.51 -48.75
N TYR A 46 34.02 -11.71 -49.02
CA TYR A 46 34.14 -10.56 -49.89
C TYR A 46 34.93 -9.48 -49.14
N THR A 47 36.07 -9.06 -49.70
CA THR A 47 36.97 -8.07 -49.08
C THR A 47 36.62 -6.66 -49.56
N SER A 48 37.07 -5.65 -48.81
CA SER A 48 36.90 -4.23 -49.16
C SER A 48 37.59 -3.83 -50.46
N ASP A 49 38.53 -4.63 -50.94
CA ASP A 49 39.29 -4.40 -52.17
C ASP A 49 38.57 -4.94 -53.42
N ASN A 50 37.26 -5.20 -53.31
CA ASN A 50 36.42 -5.83 -54.34
C ASN A 50 36.90 -7.21 -54.78
N ASP A 51 37.57 -7.95 -53.90
CA ASP A 51 38.09 -9.30 -54.17
C ASP A 51 37.51 -10.35 -53.22
N TRP A 52 37.75 -11.63 -53.52
CA TRP A 52 37.31 -12.75 -52.71
C TRP A 52 38.49 -13.39 -52.00
N SER A 53 38.46 -13.40 -50.66
CA SER A 53 39.37 -14.18 -49.85
C SER A 53 38.79 -15.57 -49.61
N THR A 54 39.58 -16.62 -49.85
CA THR A 54 39.20 -18.01 -49.58
C THR A 54 40.05 -18.60 -48.48
N SER A 55 39.44 -19.19 -47.46
CA SER A 55 40.13 -19.92 -46.39
C SER A 55 39.57 -21.33 -46.27
N VAL A 56 40.45 -22.34 -46.29
CA VAL A 56 40.05 -23.73 -46.09
C VAL A 56 40.10 -24.04 -44.59
N ILE A 57 38.96 -24.43 -44.04
CA ILE A 57 38.75 -24.80 -42.65
C ILE A 57 38.51 -26.32 -42.60
N PRO A 58 39.46 -27.10 -42.07
CA PRO A 58 39.25 -28.51 -41.78
C PRO A 58 38.01 -28.74 -40.90
N LEU A 59 37.33 -29.87 -41.10
CA LEU A 59 36.05 -30.16 -40.43
C LEU A 59 36.16 -30.17 -38.90
N ASP A 60 37.26 -30.68 -38.36
CA ASP A 60 37.55 -30.70 -36.92
C ASP A 60 37.66 -29.29 -36.33
N GLN A 61 38.38 -28.39 -37.01
CA GLN A 61 38.51 -26.99 -36.60
C GLN A 61 37.16 -26.25 -36.68
N TYR A 62 36.37 -26.53 -37.71
CA TYR A 62 35.03 -25.97 -37.84
C TYR A 62 34.10 -26.43 -36.70
N GLN A 63 34.12 -27.72 -36.37
CA GLN A 63 33.35 -28.25 -35.26
C GLN A 63 33.75 -27.61 -33.93
N ASP A 64 35.04 -27.38 -33.71
CA ASP A 64 35.53 -26.70 -32.51
C ASP A 64 35.08 -25.23 -32.42
N GLN A 65 35.09 -24.50 -33.54
CA GLN A 65 34.58 -23.12 -33.57
C GLN A 65 33.08 -23.06 -33.28
N LEU A 66 32.28 -23.96 -33.84
CA LEU A 66 30.85 -24.05 -33.53
C LEU A 66 30.59 -24.36 -32.06
N ARG A 67 31.32 -25.33 -31.48
CA ARG A 67 31.19 -25.67 -30.04
C ARG A 67 31.50 -24.46 -29.16
N ARG A 68 32.57 -23.72 -29.45
CA ARG A 68 32.94 -22.51 -28.70
C ARG A 68 31.86 -21.45 -28.78
N ARG A 69 31.29 -21.23 -29.97
CA ARG A 69 30.20 -20.25 -30.16
C ARG A 69 28.96 -20.64 -29.38
N ILE A 70 28.53 -21.90 -29.48
CA ILE A 70 27.38 -22.41 -28.73
C ILE A 70 27.62 -22.21 -27.23
N LEU A 71 28.76 -22.63 -26.70
CA LEU A 71 29.08 -22.46 -25.28
C LEU A 71 29.04 -20.98 -24.85
N SER A 72 29.64 -20.09 -25.65
CA SER A 72 29.63 -18.65 -25.38
C SER A 72 28.21 -18.05 -25.38
N ASP A 73 27.37 -18.43 -26.35
CA ASP A 73 25.99 -17.93 -26.44
C ASP A 73 25.16 -18.42 -25.24
N TRP A 74 25.38 -19.67 -24.80
CA TRP A 74 24.74 -20.23 -23.60
C TRP A 74 25.19 -19.54 -22.31
N GLU A 75 26.49 -19.26 -22.16
CA GLU A 75 27.02 -18.50 -21.02
C GLU A 75 26.49 -17.06 -20.97
N SER A 76 26.41 -16.40 -22.13
CA SER A 76 25.83 -15.06 -22.26
C SER A 76 24.35 -15.04 -21.86
N LEU A 77 23.56 -15.97 -22.39
CA LEU A 77 22.13 -16.07 -22.08
C LEU A 77 21.90 -16.37 -20.59
N GLY A 78 22.74 -17.24 -20.00
CA GLY A 78 22.71 -17.53 -18.57
C GLY A 78 22.99 -16.29 -17.73
N THR A 79 23.98 -15.47 -18.13
CA THR A 79 24.37 -14.24 -17.44
C THR A 79 23.27 -13.18 -17.54
N GLU A 80 22.69 -12.99 -18.72
CA GLU A 80 21.59 -12.04 -18.95
C GLU A 80 20.36 -12.40 -18.10
N LYS A 81 20.00 -13.68 -18.07
CA LYS A 81 18.88 -14.15 -17.24
C LYS A 81 19.15 -13.95 -15.74
N GLN A 82 20.38 -14.16 -15.28
CA GLN A 82 20.75 -13.88 -13.89
C GLN A 82 20.66 -12.39 -13.56
N LEU A 83 21.12 -11.51 -14.45
CA LEU A 83 21.01 -10.06 -14.28
C LEU A 83 19.55 -9.62 -14.19
N GLN A 84 18.67 -10.15 -15.03
CA GLN A 84 17.24 -9.85 -14.99
C GLN A 84 16.64 -10.26 -13.64
N ILE A 85 16.93 -11.47 -13.15
CA ILE A 85 16.44 -11.95 -11.85
C ILE A 85 16.88 -11.01 -10.71
N VAL A 86 18.13 -10.56 -10.73
CA VAL A 86 18.66 -9.63 -9.72
C VAL A 86 17.94 -8.28 -9.78
N GLN A 87 17.68 -7.77 -10.98
CA GLN A 87 16.94 -6.51 -11.16
C GLN A 87 15.50 -6.62 -10.65
N ASP A 88 14.81 -7.71 -11.01
CA ASP A 88 13.43 -7.97 -10.57
C ASP A 88 13.36 -8.09 -9.04
N HIS A 89 14.33 -8.79 -8.43
CA HIS A 89 14.40 -8.93 -6.98
C HIS A 89 14.60 -7.58 -6.28
N LEU A 90 15.50 -6.73 -6.81
CA LEU A 90 15.73 -5.39 -6.27
C LEU A 90 14.51 -4.46 -6.43
N GLN A 91 13.73 -4.64 -7.48
CA GLN A 91 12.48 -3.90 -7.67
C GLN A 91 11.42 -4.35 -6.65
N LEU A 92 11.23 -5.66 -6.50
CA LEU A 92 10.32 -6.23 -5.51
C LEU A 92 10.68 -5.81 -4.09
N GLN A 93 11.98 -5.78 -3.76
CA GLN A 93 12.44 -5.34 -2.45
C GLN A 93 12.05 -3.88 -2.17
N ARG A 94 12.22 -2.98 -3.14
CA ARG A 94 11.79 -1.57 -3.00
C ARG A 94 10.29 -1.44 -2.82
N GLU A 95 9.51 -2.28 -3.51
CA GLU A 95 8.06 -2.29 -3.38
C GLU A 95 7.61 -2.80 -2.00
N ILE A 96 8.26 -3.83 -1.46
CA ILE A 96 8.03 -4.31 -0.09
C ILE A 96 8.32 -3.22 0.92
N GLU A 97 9.50 -2.60 0.85
CA GLU A 97 9.91 -1.51 1.76
C GLU A 97 8.90 -0.35 1.71
N PHE A 98 8.40 0.00 0.51
CA PHE A 98 7.37 1.02 0.36
C PHE A 98 6.07 0.67 1.08
N TYR A 99 5.56 -0.56 0.92
CA TYR A 99 4.32 -0.97 1.59
C TYR A 99 4.48 -1.10 3.10
N GLU A 100 5.65 -1.55 3.57
CA GLU A 100 5.96 -1.60 5.00
C GLU A 100 5.96 -0.19 5.61
N GLU A 101 6.57 0.80 4.95
CA GLU A 101 6.54 2.19 5.41
C GLU A 101 5.13 2.80 5.44
N GLN A 102 4.28 2.46 4.47
CA GLN A 102 2.90 2.92 4.45
C GLN A 102 2.10 2.30 5.60
N LEU A 103 2.25 0.99 5.81
CA LEU A 103 1.59 0.27 6.89
C LEU A 103 2.00 0.84 8.27
N GLN A 104 3.28 1.10 8.48
CA GLN A 104 3.77 1.71 9.72
C GLN A 104 3.19 3.11 9.97
N ARG A 105 3.05 3.92 8.93
CA ARG A 105 2.40 5.23 9.02
C ARG A 105 0.93 5.10 9.40
N GLU A 106 0.19 4.21 8.75
CA GLU A 106 -1.23 3.99 9.02
C GLU A 106 -1.47 3.46 10.44
N ILE A 107 -0.61 2.54 10.93
CA ILE A 107 -0.67 2.05 12.31
C ILE A 107 -0.49 3.22 13.28
N LYS A 108 0.55 4.03 13.10
CA LYS A 108 0.84 5.16 13.98
C LYS A 108 -0.28 6.20 13.98
N GLU A 109 -0.87 6.49 12.83
CA GLU A 109 -2.01 7.41 12.72
C GLU A 109 -3.23 6.87 13.46
N LYS A 110 -3.56 5.59 13.28
CA LYS A 110 -4.68 4.95 13.99
C LYS A 110 -4.48 4.90 15.50
N GLU A 111 -3.26 4.62 15.96
CA GLU A 111 -2.92 4.66 17.39
C GLU A 111 -3.13 6.06 17.97
N GLN A 112 -2.71 7.11 17.24
CA GLN A 112 -2.92 8.48 17.68
C GLN A 112 -4.42 8.84 17.77
N ILE A 113 -5.20 8.50 16.73
CA ILE A 113 -6.65 8.73 16.73
C ILE A 113 -7.32 7.99 17.89
N GLN A 114 -6.89 6.76 18.18
CA GLN A 114 -7.43 5.97 19.28
C GLN A 114 -7.14 6.63 20.64
N GLN A 115 -5.90 7.10 20.85
CA GLN A 115 -5.54 7.81 22.08
C GLN A 115 -6.33 9.10 22.26
N ASP A 116 -6.54 9.87 21.19
CA ASP A 116 -7.28 11.13 21.26
C ASP A 116 -8.77 10.87 21.55
N ARG A 117 -9.35 9.83 20.95
CA ARG A 117 -10.72 9.39 21.24
C ARG A 117 -10.88 8.95 22.69
N GLU A 118 -9.91 8.24 23.26
CA GLU A 118 -9.95 7.82 24.66
C GLU A 118 -9.91 9.02 25.62
N LYS A 119 -9.07 10.02 25.33
CA LYS A 119 -9.04 11.28 26.10
C LYS A 119 -10.36 12.02 26.04
N GLU A 120 -10.95 12.14 24.84
CA GLU A 120 -12.24 12.80 24.66
C GLU A 120 -13.36 12.07 25.42
N GLN A 121 -13.40 10.74 25.36
CA GLN A 121 -14.34 9.94 26.14
C GLN A 121 -14.18 10.15 27.64
N GLN A 122 -12.93 10.19 28.12
CA GLN A 122 -12.66 10.42 29.54
C GLN A 122 -13.12 11.82 29.99
N GLN A 123 -12.90 12.84 29.15
CA GLN A 123 -13.34 14.20 29.41
C GLN A 123 -14.89 14.29 29.46
N LEU A 124 -15.58 13.67 28.50
CA LEU A 124 -17.04 13.63 28.47
C LEU A 124 -17.62 12.91 29.70
N LEU A 125 -16.99 11.83 30.17
CA LEU A 125 -17.41 11.14 31.40
C LEU A 125 -17.28 12.03 32.64
N GLN A 126 -16.19 12.79 32.75
CA GLN A 126 -15.99 13.74 33.84
C GLN A 126 -17.01 14.90 33.80
N GLU A 127 -17.28 15.44 32.62
CA GLU A 127 -18.28 16.49 32.43
C GLU A 127 -19.68 15.99 32.78
N LYS A 128 -20.05 14.78 32.31
CA LYS A 128 -21.32 14.15 32.67
C LYS A 128 -21.47 13.94 34.17
N ALA A 129 -20.43 13.47 34.85
CA ALA A 129 -20.46 13.30 36.30
C ALA A 129 -20.67 14.64 37.02
N THR A 130 -19.99 15.70 36.55
CA THR A 130 -20.13 17.05 37.10
C THR A 130 -21.54 17.60 36.91
N LEU A 131 -22.09 17.48 35.70
CA LEU A 131 -23.46 17.93 35.40
C LEU A 131 -24.50 17.13 36.19
N SER A 132 -24.29 15.82 36.37
CA SER A 132 -25.17 14.98 37.19
C SER A 132 -25.18 15.47 38.63
N GLN A 133 -24.01 15.75 39.22
CA GLN A 133 -23.92 16.29 40.57
C GLN A 133 -24.62 17.65 40.69
N GLN A 134 -24.41 18.55 39.73
CA GLN A 134 -25.08 19.85 39.72
C GLN A 134 -26.60 19.73 39.62
N LEU A 135 -27.10 18.74 38.87
CA LEU A 135 -28.53 18.47 38.76
C LEU A 135 -29.11 17.96 40.09
N ASP A 136 -28.40 17.05 40.76
CA ASP A 136 -28.79 16.53 42.08
C ASP A 136 -28.82 17.66 43.11
N ASP A 137 -27.78 18.50 43.16
CA ASP A 137 -27.70 19.66 44.05
C ASP A 137 -28.85 20.66 43.80
N ALA A 138 -29.12 20.97 42.52
CA ALA A 138 -30.21 21.88 42.13
C ALA A 138 -31.59 21.31 42.50
N THR A 139 -31.79 20.01 42.35
CA THR A 139 -33.04 19.33 42.73
C THR A 139 -33.26 19.41 44.24
N THR A 140 -32.21 19.17 45.02
CA THR A 140 -32.25 19.26 46.49
C THR A 140 -32.60 20.68 46.96
N LEU A 141 -32.01 21.70 46.33
CA LEU A 141 -32.31 23.11 46.63
C LEU A 141 -33.75 23.49 46.27
N LEU A 142 -34.29 22.94 45.18
CA LEU A 142 -35.67 23.19 44.74
C LEU A 142 -36.67 22.57 45.72
N GLU A 143 -36.47 21.31 46.12
CA GLU A 143 -37.30 20.66 47.15
C GLU A 143 -37.29 21.44 48.48
N GLN A 144 -36.11 21.92 48.91
CA GLN A 144 -36.02 22.74 50.12
C GLN A 144 -36.81 24.06 49.99
N ALA A 145 -36.67 24.75 48.85
CA ALA A 145 -37.39 26.01 48.62
C ALA A 145 -38.92 25.80 48.56
N GLU A 146 -39.40 24.69 48.01
CA GLU A 146 -40.82 24.32 48.02
C GLU A 146 -41.33 24.04 49.44
N ASN A 147 -40.56 23.31 50.24
CA ASN A 147 -40.89 23.05 51.65
C ASN A 147 -40.94 24.34 52.47
N ASP A 148 -39.95 25.22 52.30
CA ASP A 148 -39.88 26.51 53.00
C ASP A 148 -41.07 27.41 52.61
N LYS A 149 -41.41 27.45 51.32
CA LYS A 149 -42.58 28.19 50.81
C LYS A 149 -43.88 27.65 51.41
N SER A 150 -44.08 26.34 51.40
CA SER A 150 -45.26 25.69 51.97
C SER A 150 -45.41 26.03 53.47
N THR A 151 -44.30 25.99 54.21
CA THR A 151 -44.27 26.34 55.64
C THR A 151 -44.68 27.79 55.88
N LEU A 152 -44.15 28.73 55.09
CA LEU A 152 -44.50 30.15 55.18
C LEU A 152 -45.97 30.43 54.82
N GLU A 153 -46.50 29.76 53.80
CA GLU A 153 -47.92 29.87 53.43
C GLU A 153 -48.83 29.37 54.57
N LEU A 154 -48.45 28.28 55.24
CA LEU A 154 -49.15 27.74 56.41
C LEU A 154 -49.14 28.74 57.57
N GLU A 155 -47.96 29.26 57.94
CA GLU A 155 -47.82 30.22 59.03
C GLU A 155 -48.57 31.54 58.75
N TYR A 156 -48.57 32.00 57.50
CA TYR A 156 -49.33 33.18 57.08
C TYR A 156 -50.84 32.95 57.22
N ASN A 157 -51.35 31.80 56.76
CA ASN A 157 -52.76 31.45 56.86
C ASN A 157 -53.21 31.31 58.33
N GLU A 158 -52.40 30.71 59.19
CA GLU A 158 -52.67 30.64 60.64
C GLU A 158 -52.75 32.03 61.27
N LYS A 159 -51.78 32.92 60.97
CA LYS A 159 -51.81 34.31 61.43
C LYS A 159 -53.03 35.09 60.93
N LEU A 160 -53.42 34.87 59.67
CA LEU A 160 -54.61 35.50 59.09
C LEU A 160 -55.88 35.03 59.81
N ASN A 161 -56.02 33.71 60.01
CA ASN A 161 -57.16 33.13 60.70
C ASN A 161 -57.27 33.63 62.15
N ALA A 162 -56.14 33.74 62.87
CA ALA A 162 -56.12 34.31 64.21
C ALA A 162 -56.60 35.77 64.24
N LYS A 163 -56.13 36.62 63.30
CA LYS A 163 -56.60 38.01 63.18
C LYS A 163 -58.08 38.10 62.82
N VAL A 164 -58.59 37.23 61.95
CA VAL A 164 -60.01 37.21 61.59
C VAL A 164 -60.86 36.84 62.82
N ALA A 165 -60.42 35.88 63.63
CA ALA A 165 -61.09 35.51 64.87
C ALA A 165 -61.11 36.67 65.87
N GLU A 166 -59.98 37.37 66.06
CA GLU A 166 -59.87 38.55 66.93
C GLU A 166 -60.85 39.67 66.51
N ILE A 167 -60.88 40.01 65.21
CA ILE A 167 -61.81 41.03 64.68
C ILE A 167 -63.28 40.62 64.85
N LEU A 168 -63.61 39.34 64.67
CA LEU A 168 -64.96 38.83 64.88
C LEU A 168 -65.36 38.95 66.35
N GLU A 169 -64.47 38.62 67.27
CA GLU A 169 -64.70 38.74 68.71
C GLU A 169 -64.90 40.21 69.12
N GLU A 170 -64.02 41.12 68.68
CA GLU A 170 -64.17 42.56 68.90
C GLU A 170 -65.50 43.09 68.37
N LYS A 171 -65.90 42.70 67.16
CA LYS A 171 -67.18 43.09 66.56
C LYS A 171 -68.37 42.62 67.40
N THR A 172 -68.30 41.40 67.93
CA THR A 172 -69.35 40.83 68.79
C THR A 172 -69.49 41.63 70.08
N GLN A 173 -68.37 41.95 70.75
CA GLN A 173 -68.36 42.78 71.95
C GLN A 173 -68.89 44.20 71.71
N VAL A 174 -68.59 44.82 70.56
CA VAL A 174 -69.11 46.14 70.18
C VAL A 174 -70.63 46.09 70.00
N GLU A 175 -71.15 45.05 69.35
CA GLU A 175 -72.58 44.89 69.11
C GLU A 175 -73.35 44.65 70.43
N GLU A 176 -72.81 43.84 71.34
CA GLU A 176 -73.34 43.65 72.69
C GLU A 176 -73.38 44.97 73.48
N LYS A 177 -72.28 45.74 73.46
CA LYS A 177 -72.23 47.06 74.12
C LYS A 177 -73.25 48.04 73.55
N LYS A 178 -73.50 48.03 72.22
CA LYS A 178 -74.55 48.86 71.61
C LYS A 178 -75.95 48.48 72.09
N GLN A 179 -76.25 47.19 72.24
CA GLN A 179 -77.55 46.73 72.73
C GLN A 179 -77.81 47.17 74.18
N ILE A 180 -76.77 47.20 75.03
CA ILE A 180 -76.88 47.66 76.43
C ILE A 180 -77.13 49.17 76.55
N ILE A 181 -76.63 49.98 75.62
CA ILE A 181 -76.78 51.46 75.66
C ILE A 181 -78.12 51.93 75.07
N THR A 182 -78.80 51.10 74.27
CA THR A 182 -80.01 51.47 73.52
C THR A 182 -81.30 50.87 74.10
N GLY A 183 -81.21 50.03 75.13
CA GLY A 183 -82.35 49.45 75.89
C GLY A 183 -82.53 50.11 77.24
#